data_AF-A0ABD0Q7M0-F1
#
_entry.id   AF-A0ABD0Q7M0-F1
#
_cell.length_a   1.000
_cell.length_b   1.000
_cell.length_c   1.000
_cell.angle_alpha   90.00
_cell.angle_beta   90.00
_cell.angle_gamma   90.00
#
_symmetry.space_group_name_H-M   'P 1'
#
loop_
_entity.id
_entity.type
_entity.pdbx_description
1 polymer ?
#
loop_
_entity_poly.entity_id
_entity_poly.type
_entity_poly.pdbx_seq_one_letter_code
_entity_poly.pdbx_strand_id
1 'polypeptide(L)'
;WEEIGEVDENYAPIHTYQVCKVMEHNQNNWLQTNFILNQGAQRVFVELKFTLRDCNSLPGGLGTCKETFNVYYYETNDEERRNIRESQYTKIDTIAADESFTELDLGDRVMKLNTEVRDLGPLTRKGFYLAFQDLGACIALVSVRVFYKKCPFVVRNLALFPDTITGADSSQLLEVSGTCVNNSLADELPRMHCSAEGEWLVPIG
;
A
#
# COMPACT_ATOMS: atom_id res chain seq x y z
N TRP A 1 2.48 -5.68 18.56
CA TRP A 1 1.34 -5.01 17.94
C TRP A 1 0.12 -5.27 18.76
N GLU A 2 -0.53 -4.19 19.20
CA GLU A 2 -1.76 -4.21 19.98
C GLU A 2 -2.80 -3.40 19.20
N GLU A 3 -4.00 -3.94 19.08
CA GLU A 3 -5.12 -3.25 18.44
C GLU A 3 -5.74 -2.27 19.45
N ILE A 4 -5.94 -1.03 19.02
CA ILE A 4 -6.52 0.05 19.83
C ILE A 4 -7.68 0.69 19.08
N GLY A 5 -8.77 0.90 19.79
CA GLY A 5 -9.87 1.72 19.30
C GLY A 5 -9.55 3.20 19.53
N GLU A 6 -9.50 3.97 18.45
CA GLU A 6 -9.30 5.42 18.45
C GLU A 6 -10.43 6.11 17.66
N VAL A 7 -10.35 7.43 17.53
CA VAL A 7 -11.22 8.21 16.64
C VAL A 7 -10.37 8.98 15.65
N ASP A 8 -10.84 9.09 14.40
CA ASP A 8 -10.19 9.92 13.39
C ASP A 8 -10.54 11.41 13.54
N GLU A 9 -10.05 12.25 12.62
CA GLU A 9 -10.33 13.69 12.57
C GLU A 9 -11.83 14.03 12.44
N ASN A 10 -12.64 13.08 11.96
CA ASN A 10 -14.08 13.23 11.78
C ASN A 10 -14.89 12.59 12.92
N TYR A 11 -14.24 12.21 14.03
CA TYR A 11 -14.83 11.47 15.15
C TYR A 11 -15.41 10.11 14.77
N ALA A 12 -14.99 9.53 13.64
CA ALA A 12 -15.35 8.17 13.29
C ALA A 12 -14.49 7.19 14.09
N PRO A 13 -15.07 6.12 14.67
CA PRO A 13 -14.29 5.11 15.36
C PRO A 13 -13.40 4.38 14.36
N ILE A 14 -12.11 4.30 14.68
CA ILE A 14 -11.09 3.60 13.89
C ILE A 14 -10.36 2.58 14.77
N HIS A 15 -9.83 1.54 14.13
CA HIS A 15 -8.98 0.56 14.79
C HIS A 15 -7.56 0.78 14.29
N THR A 16 -6.66 1.11 15.19
CA THR A 16 -5.23 1.28 14.90
C THR A 16 -4.44 0.14 15.51
N TYR A 17 -3.26 -0.12 14.97
CA TYR A 17 -2.34 -1.11 15.54
C TYR A 17 -1.09 -0.39 16.02
N GLN A 18 -0.70 -0.58 17.28
CA GLN A 18 0.48 0.08 17.83
C GLN A 18 1.50 -0.89 18.42
N VAL A 19 2.76 -0.45 18.48
CA VAL A 19 3.83 -1.12 19.21
C VAL A 19 4.84 -0.08 19.68
N CYS A 20 5.26 -0.16 20.95
CA CYS A 20 6.24 0.76 21.54
C CYS A 20 7.13 0.04 22.57
N LYS A 21 7.83 -1.00 22.12
CA LYS A 21 8.73 -1.83 22.95
C LYS A 21 10.18 -1.37 22.87
N VAL A 22 10.40 -0.06 22.99
CA VAL A 22 11.69 0.61 22.73
C VAL A 22 12.79 0.30 23.75
N MET A 23 12.43 -0.19 24.94
CA MET A 23 13.36 -0.51 26.03
C MET A 23 13.92 -1.93 25.96
N GLU A 24 13.34 -2.78 25.13
CA GLU A 24 13.72 -4.19 25.03
C GLU A 24 14.73 -4.40 23.89
N HIS A 25 15.74 -5.24 24.10
CA HIS A 25 16.65 -5.66 23.03
C HIS A 25 16.01 -6.74 22.14
N ASN A 26 16.54 -6.90 20.92
CA ASN A 26 16.19 -8.00 20.00
C ASN A 26 14.69 -8.13 19.70
N GLN A 27 14.00 -7.00 19.53
CA GLN A 27 12.60 -6.99 19.13
C GLN A 27 12.41 -7.57 17.72
N ASN A 28 11.32 -8.31 17.54
CA ASN A 28 10.90 -8.88 16.26
C ASN A 28 9.37 -9.06 16.26
N ASN A 29 8.64 -7.94 16.22
CA ASN A 29 7.19 -7.91 16.37
C ASN A 29 6.52 -7.90 14.98
N TRP A 30 5.80 -8.97 14.65
CA TRP A 30 5.10 -9.10 13.36
C TRP A 30 3.61 -8.82 13.50
N LEU A 31 3.06 -8.07 12.55
CA LEU A 31 1.63 -7.91 12.29
C LEU A 31 1.35 -8.32 10.85
N GLN A 32 0.35 -9.16 10.64
CA GLN A 32 -0.01 -9.66 9.31
C GLN A 32 -1.44 -9.26 8.99
N THR A 33 -1.69 -8.87 7.73
CA THR A 33 -3.05 -8.67 7.25
C THR A 33 -3.76 -10.00 7.02
N ASN A 34 -5.07 -9.93 6.77
CA ASN A 34 -5.78 -11.02 6.11
C ASN A 34 -5.29 -11.19 4.64
N PHE A 35 -5.72 -12.27 4.00
CA PHE A 35 -5.42 -12.52 2.58
C PHE A 35 -6.06 -11.44 1.70
N ILE A 36 -5.28 -10.90 0.77
CA ILE A 36 -5.69 -9.86 -0.17
C ILE A 36 -5.71 -10.44 -1.58
N LEU A 37 -6.89 -10.46 -2.20
CA LEU A 37 -7.05 -10.83 -3.60
C LEU A 37 -6.48 -9.72 -4.50
N ASN A 38 -5.63 -10.09 -5.45
CA ASN A 38 -5.06 -9.11 -6.38
C ASN A 38 -6.01 -8.69 -7.51
N GLN A 39 -7.14 -9.39 -7.70
CA GLN A 39 -8.15 -9.07 -8.73
C GLN A 39 -7.59 -8.96 -10.15
N GLY A 40 -6.54 -9.75 -10.46
CA GLY A 40 -5.86 -9.72 -11.76
C GLY A 40 -4.83 -8.59 -11.92
N ALA A 41 -4.64 -7.75 -10.89
CA ALA A 41 -3.57 -6.76 -10.88
C ALA A 41 -2.20 -7.41 -10.70
N GLN A 42 -1.29 -7.03 -11.59
CA GLN A 42 0.12 -7.43 -11.52
C GLN A 42 0.93 -6.45 -10.67
N ARG A 43 0.53 -5.17 -10.63
CA ARG A 43 1.14 -4.15 -9.78
C ARG A 43 0.09 -3.59 -8.84
N VAL A 44 0.40 -3.56 -7.55
CA VAL A 44 -0.46 -2.97 -6.53
C VAL A 44 0.34 -1.98 -5.68
N PHE A 45 -0.35 -1.04 -5.07
CA PHE A 45 0.18 0.03 -4.26
C PHE A 45 -0.31 -0.17 -2.83
N VAL A 46 0.59 0.05 -1.88
CA VAL A 46 0.34 0.00 -0.45
C VAL A 46 0.60 1.40 0.09
N GLU A 47 -0.48 2.08 0.47
CA GLU A 47 -0.43 3.36 1.18
C GLU A 47 -0.54 3.09 2.68
N LEU A 48 0.38 3.65 3.43
CA LEU A 48 0.51 3.51 4.87
C LEU A 48 0.35 4.88 5.50
N LYS A 49 -0.60 5.01 6.43
CA LYS A 49 -0.69 6.16 7.31
C LYS A 49 -0.31 5.74 8.72
N PHE A 50 0.65 6.43 9.32
CA PHE A 50 1.19 6.05 10.62
C PHE A 50 1.76 7.24 11.39
N THR A 51 1.90 7.09 12.69
CA THR A 51 2.64 8.02 13.55
C THR A 51 3.89 7.33 14.07
N LEU A 52 4.94 8.11 14.29
CA LEU A 52 6.22 7.61 14.80
C LEU A 52 6.77 8.58 15.84
N ARG A 53 7.15 8.06 17.01
CA ARG A 53 7.74 8.86 18.08
C ARG A 53 9.25 8.91 17.95
N ASP A 54 9.82 10.10 18.06
CA ASP A 54 11.27 10.34 18.05
C ASP A 54 11.95 9.61 19.22
N CYS A 55 13.00 8.84 18.94
CA CYS A 55 13.76 8.10 19.94
C CYS A 55 14.44 8.99 20.99
N ASN A 56 14.84 10.21 20.63
CA ASN A 56 15.42 11.19 21.55
C ASN A 56 14.39 11.70 22.57
N SER A 57 13.10 11.59 22.27
CA SER A 57 12.00 11.96 23.17
C SER A 57 11.61 10.85 24.16
N LEU A 58 12.29 9.70 24.12
CA LEU A 58 11.96 8.53 24.92
C LEU A 58 13.00 8.32 26.04
N PRO A 59 12.56 8.28 27.33
CA PRO A 59 13.47 8.05 28.43
C PRO A 59 14.01 6.62 28.39
N GLY A 60 15.32 6.47 28.22
CA GLY A 60 16.02 5.18 28.32
C GLY A 60 16.08 4.34 27.04
N GLY A 61 15.62 4.85 25.89
CA GLY A 61 15.67 4.16 24.59
C GLY A 61 17.00 4.25 23.83
N LEU A 62 18.04 4.83 24.43
CA LEU A 62 19.33 5.07 23.79
C LEU A 62 20.04 3.73 23.46
N GLY A 63 20.04 3.37 22.17
CA GLY A 63 20.75 2.21 21.62
C GLY A 63 19.86 1.05 21.19
N THR A 64 18.62 0.96 21.67
CA THR A 64 17.63 -0.05 21.28
C THR A 64 16.54 0.50 20.38
N CYS A 65 16.17 1.77 20.56
CA CYS A 65 15.09 2.40 19.82
C CYS A 65 15.40 2.54 18.33
N LYS A 66 14.38 2.36 17.49
CA LYS A 66 14.41 2.53 16.04
C LYS A 66 13.34 3.53 15.60
N GLU A 67 13.60 4.19 14.48
CA GLU A 67 12.66 5.16 13.87
C GLU A 67 12.19 4.67 12.50
N THR A 68 12.17 3.34 12.35
CA THR A 68 11.78 2.67 11.11
C THR A 68 11.10 1.35 11.40
N PHE A 69 10.21 0.92 10.51
CA PHE A 69 9.66 -0.43 10.50
C PHE A 69 9.78 -1.02 9.08
N ASN A 70 9.71 -2.34 8.96
CA ASN A 70 9.81 -3.00 7.67
C ASN A 70 8.45 -3.46 7.18
N VAL A 71 8.23 -3.38 5.89
CA VAL A 71 7.03 -3.88 5.22
C VAL A 71 7.42 -5.04 4.32
N TYR A 72 6.63 -6.10 4.37
CA TYR A 72 6.85 -7.34 3.63
C TYR A 72 5.56 -7.78 2.94
N TYR A 73 5.71 -8.65 1.94
CA TYR A 73 4.61 -9.38 1.35
C TYR A 73 4.93 -10.86 1.13
N TYR A 74 3.89 -11.69 1.07
CA TYR A 74 3.99 -13.08 0.68
C TYR A 74 2.86 -13.44 -0.27
N GLU A 75 3.21 -13.80 -1.51
CA GLU A 75 2.26 -14.25 -2.52
C GLU A 75 1.88 -15.72 -2.34
N THR A 76 0.59 -16.04 -2.50
CA THR A 76 0.12 -17.43 -2.49
C THR A 76 -1.18 -17.60 -3.26
N ASN A 77 -1.47 -18.85 -3.64
CA ASN A 77 -2.78 -19.24 -4.17
C ASN A 77 -3.71 -19.79 -3.07
N ASP A 78 -3.18 -19.98 -1.86
CA ASP A 78 -3.85 -20.53 -0.68
C ASP A 78 -4.29 -19.39 0.26
N GLU A 79 -5.59 -19.12 0.32
CA GLU A 79 -6.18 -18.02 1.10
C GLU A 79 -6.23 -18.31 2.61
N GLU A 80 -6.13 -19.58 2.99
CA GLU A 80 -6.19 -20.02 4.38
C GLU A 80 -4.79 -20.35 4.93
N ARG A 81 -3.74 -19.85 4.27
CA ARG A 81 -2.37 -20.15 4.65
C ARG A 81 -2.08 -19.65 6.06
N ARG A 82 -1.80 -20.58 6.98
CA ARG A 82 -1.37 -20.29 8.35
C ARG A 82 0.14 -20.44 8.50
N ASN A 83 0.69 -19.81 9.54
CA ASN A 83 2.08 -19.99 9.99
C ASN A 83 3.12 -19.73 8.89
N ILE A 84 3.01 -18.60 8.20
CA ILE A 84 4.01 -18.16 7.21
C ILE A 84 5.31 -17.86 7.94
N ARG A 85 6.40 -18.52 7.54
CA ARG A 85 7.71 -18.29 8.16
C ARG A 85 8.30 -16.95 7.71
N GLU A 86 9.03 -16.29 8.59
CA GLU A 86 9.71 -15.01 8.31
C GLU A 86 10.55 -15.09 7.02
N SER A 87 11.26 -16.19 6.80
CA SER A 87 12.11 -16.40 5.61
C SER A 87 11.35 -16.53 4.29
N GLN A 88 10.02 -16.68 4.31
CA GLN A 88 9.21 -16.79 3.11
C GLN A 88 8.70 -15.43 2.63
N TYR A 89 8.70 -14.43 3.50
CA TYR A 89 8.31 -13.09 3.14
C TYR A 89 9.37 -12.41 2.28
N THR A 90 8.92 -11.66 1.28
CA THR A 90 9.77 -10.77 0.49
C THR A 90 9.66 -9.36 1.08
N LYS A 91 10.80 -8.73 1.36
CA LYS A 91 10.83 -7.37 1.87
C LYS A 91 10.43 -6.39 0.76
N ILE A 92 9.47 -5.51 1.05
CA ILE A 92 9.10 -4.39 0.17
C ILE A 92 10.08 -3.26 0.43
N ASP A 93 10.10 -2.74 1.66
CA ASP A 93 10.97 -1.64 2.03
C ASP A 93 11.13 -1.51 3.55
N THR A 94 12.07 -0.66 3.97
CA THR A 94 12.15 -0.08 5.31
C THR A 94 11.51 1.30 5.28
N ILE A 95 10.41 1.46 6.02
CA ILE A 95 9.65 2.70 6.11
C ILE A 95 10.17 3.54 7.26
N ALA A 96 10.48 4.80 6.96
CA ALA A 96 10.82 5.83 7.93
C ALA A 96 9.71 6.89 7.94
N ALA A 97 9.65 7.70 8.99
CA ALA A 97 8.77 8.86 9.05
C ALA A 97 9.45 10.08 8.40
N ASP A 98 8.68 10.87 7.66
CA ASP A 98 9.08 12.23 7.26
C ASP A 98 9.07 13.18 8.46
N GLU A 99 8.06 13.04 9.32
CA GLU A 99 7.92 13.79 10.57
C GLU A 99 7.69 12.84 11.75
N SER A 100 8.56 12.91 12.75
CA SER A 100 8.37 12.26 14.05
C SER A 100 7.80 13.24 15.07
N PHE A 101 7.05 12.74 16.05
CA PHE A 101 6.56 13.56 17.16
C PHE A 101 7.41 13.37 18.43
N THR A 102 7.48 14.42 19.24
CA THR A 102 8.28 14.51 20.47
C THR A 102 7.41 14.66 21.72
N GLU A 103 8.03 14.78 22.89
CA GLU A 103 7.30 15.05 24.16
C GLU A 103 6.61 16.41 24.18
N LEU A 104 7.18 17.41 23.49
CA LEU A 104 6.56 18.72 23.32
C LEU A 104 5.26 18.62 22.52
N ASP A 105 5.29 17.88 21.41
CA ASP A 105 4.11 17.67 20.55
C ASP A 105 2.99 16.93 21.29
N LEU A 106 3.34 15.98 22.17
CA LEU A 106 2.38 15.32 23.06
C LEU A 106 1.72 16.29 24.04
N GLY A 107 2.50 17.25 24.57
CA GLY A 107 1.97 18.33 25.43
C GLY A 107 0.95 19.21 24.71
N ASP A 108 1.18 19.47 23.43
CA ASP A 108 0.29 20.25 22.56
C ASP A 108 -0.82 19.40 21.91
N ARG A 109 -0.87 18.09 22.19
CA ARG A 109 -1.80 17.11 21.60
C ARG A 109 -1.72 17.04 20.07
N VAL A 110 -0.54 17.30 19.51
CA VAL A 110 -0.28 17.21 18.08
C VAL A 110 0.40 15.88 17.78
N MET A 111 -0.27 15.04 17.01
CA MET A 111 0.35 13.83 16.45
C MET A 111 0.73 14.08 14.99
N LYS A 112 1.94 13.64 14.61
CA LYS A 112 2.46 13.78 13.24
C LYS A 112 2.08 12.56 12.42
N LEU A 113 1.09 12.73 11.54
CA LEU A 113 0.63 11.68 10.64
C LEU A 113 1.48 11.65 9.37
N ASN A 114 2.19 10.55 9.17
CA ASN A 114 3.00 10.29 7.98
C ASN A 114 2.18 9.51 6.95
N THR A 115 2.44 9.74 5.66
CA THR A 115 1.83 8.96 4.57
C THR A 115 2.90 8.46 3.61
N GLU A 116 3.04 7.14 3.51
CA GLU A 116 4.05 6.50 2.66
C GLU A 116 3.37 5.57 1.66
N VAL A 117 3.77 5.65 0.38
CA VAL A 117 3.24 4.79 -0.68
C VAL A 117 4.37 3.96 -1.28
N ARG A 118 4.18 2.65 -1.34
CA ARG A 118 5.09 1.71 -2.01
C ARG A 118 4.32 0.83 -2.97
N ASP A 119 4.91 0.52 -4.11
CA ASP A 119 4.36 -0.45 -5.04
C ASP A 119 5.03 -1.82 -4.89
N LEU A 120 4.27 -2.86 -5.22
CA LEU A 120 4.73 -4.24 -5.24
C LEU A 120 4.22 -4.94 -6.51
N GLY A 121 5.05 -5.83 -7.03
CA GLY A 121 4.80 -6.58 -8.25
C GLY A 121 6.09 -6.89 -9.02
N PRO A 122 6.00 -7.62 -10.15
CA PRO A 122 4.79 -8.22 -10.70
C PRO A 122 4.24 -9.37 -9.86
N LEU A 123 2.99 -9.28 -9.43
CA LEU A 123 2.25 -10.34 -8.77
C LEU A 123 1.85 -11.41 -9.79
N THR A 124 2.08 -12.67 -9.43
CA THR A 124 1.84 -13.83 -10.29
C THR A 124 0.87 -14.84 -9.69
N ARG A 125 0.53 -14.71 -8.40
CA ARG A 125 -0.38 -15.61 -7.68
C ARG A 125 -1.77 -15.00 -7.50
N LYS A 126 -2.72 -15.77 -6.95
CA LYS A 126 -4.12 -15.34 -6.73
C LYS A 126 -4.24 -14.15 -5.77
N GLY A 127 -3.32 -14.04 -4.83
CA GLY A 127 -3.29 -12.95 -3.87
C GLY A 127 -2.06 -13.02 -2.98
N PHE A 128 -2.06 -12.21 -1.94
CA PHE A 128 -0.91 -12.04 -1.07
C PHE A 128 -1.34 -11.63 0.35
N TYR A 129 -0.41 -11.77 1.29
CA TYR A 129 -0.51 -11.16 2.61
C TYR A 129 0.50 -10.03 2.71
N LEU A 130 0.14 -8.95 3.40
CA LEU A 130 1.10 -7.96 3.86
C LEU A 130 1.50 -8.25 5.30
N ALA A 131 2.73 -7.91 5.62
CA ALA A 131 3.26 -8.03 6.96
C ALA A 131 4.11 -6.83 7.34
N PHE A 132 4.02 -6.43 8.61
CA PHE A 132 4.71 -5.29 9.21
C PHE A 132 5.58 -5.81 10.34
N GLN A 133 6.88 -5.56 10.24
CA GLN A 133 7.85 -5.98 11.22
C GLN A 133 8.41 -4.76 11.94
N ASP A 134 8.23 -4.74 13.24
CA ASP A 134 8.87 -3.79 14.15
C ASP A 134 10.08 -4.44 14.83
N LEU A 135 11.19 -3.70 14.87
CA LEU A 135 12.46 -4.09 15.48
C LEU A 135 12.84 -3.21 16.69
N GLY A 136 11.88 -2.47 17.26
CA GLY A 136 12.09 -1.63 18.45
C GLY A 136 11.75 -0.17 18.25
N ALA A 137 10.78 0.15 17.39
CA ALA A 137 10.22 1.47 17.20
C ALA A 137 9.02 1.72 18.11
N CYS A 138 8.60 2.99 18.18
CA CYS A 138 7.36 3.41 18.81
C CYS A 138 6.43 3.97 17.73
N ILE A 139 5.57 3.10 17.20
CA ILE A 139 4.76 3.36 16.01
C ILE A 139 3.29 3.03 16.25
N ALA A 140 2.40 3.81 15.64
CA ALA A 140 1.00 3.46 15.50
C ALA A 140 0.62 3.50 14.02
N LEU A 141 0.17 2.35 13.50
CA LEU A 141 -0.34 2.18 12.16
C LEU A 141 -1.82 2.56 12.14
N VAL A 142 -2.11 3.70 11.53
CA VAL A 142 -3.44 4.32 11.50
C VAL A 142 -4.28 3.80 10.33
N SER A 143 -3.66 3.61 9.16
CA SER A 143 -4.36 3.11 7.98
C SER A 143 -3.42 2.33 7.06
N VAL A 144 -3.93 1.24 6.51
CA VAL A 144 -3.30 0.50 5.41
C VAL A 144 -4.30 0.43 4.28
N ARG A 145 -3.99 1.10 3.16
CA ARG A 145 -4.83 1.08 1.97
C ARG A 145 -4.08 0.42 0.83
N VAL A 146 -4.60 -0.71 0.39
CA VAL A 146 -4.07 -1.46 -0.75
C VAL A 146 -4.95 -1.22 -1.96
N PHE A 147 -4.36 -0.84 -3.08
CA PHE A 147 -5.11 -0.53 -4.29
C PHE A 147 -4.28 -0.85 -5.54
N TYR A 148 -4.94 -0.97 -6.68
CA TYR A 148 -4.30 -1.03 -7.99
C TYR A 148 -4.86 0.06 -8.89
N LYS A 149 -4.15 0.37 -9.96
CA LYS A 149 -4.59 1.37 -10.94
C LYS A 149 -5.20 0.67 -12.16
N LYS A 150 -6.24 1.27 -12.72
CA LYS A 150 -6.86 0.87 -13.97
C LYS A 150 -7.24 2.10 -14.77
N CYS A 151 -7.19 1.99 -16.09
CA CYS A 151 -7.83 2.96 -16.97
C CYS A 151 -9.34 2.69 -17.00
N PRO A 152 -10.18 3.67 -16.64
CA PRO A 152 -11.62 3.45 -16.50
C PRO A 152 -12.31 3.31 -17.85
N PHE A 153 -13.46 2.63 -17.89
CA PHE A 153 -14.30 2.56 -19.07
C PHE A 153 -14.58 3.96 -19.64
N VAL A 154 -14.37 4.11 -20.95
CA VAL A 154 -14.52 5.40 -21.62
C VAL A 154 -15.04 5.23 -23.04
N VAL A 155 -15.82 6.21 -23.50
CA VAL A 155 -16.18 6.37 -24.91
C VAL A 155 -15.43 7.55 -25.49
N ARG A 156 -14.61 7.31 -26.53
CA ARG A 156 -13.85 8.33 -27.26
C ARG A 156 -13.95 8.04 -28.75
N ASN A 157 -14.14 9.08 -29.57
CA ASN A 157 -14.23 8.97 -31.03
C ASN A 157 -15.22 7.88 -31.51
N LEU A 158 -16.39 7.77 -30.89
CA LEU A 158 -17.40 6.74 -31.19
C LEU A 158 -16.93 5.28 -31.00
N ALA A 159 -15.86 5.08 -30.22
CA ALA A 159 -15.36 3.78 -29.79
C ALA A 159 -15.42 3.63 -28.26
N LEU A 160 -15.79 2.44 -27.81
CA LEU A 160 -15.85 1.99 -26.43
C LEU A 160 -14.52 1.35 -26.04
N PHE A 161 -13.92 1.80 -24.95
CA PHE A 161 -12.72 1.20 -24.36
C PHE A 161 -13.07 0.67 -22.96
N PRO A 162 -12.86 -0.63 -22.69
CA PRO A 162 -13.24 -1.25 -21.42
C PRO A 162 -12.31 -0.84 -20.27
N ASP A 163 -12.77 -1.07 -19.03
CA ASP A 163 -11.90 -1.03 -17.85
C ASP A 163 -10.66 -1.91 -18.09
N THR A 164 -9.47 -1.29 -18.03
CA THR A 164 -8.20 -1.98 -18.31
C THR A 164 -7.27 -1.83 -17.12
N ILE A 165 -6.92 -2.94 -16.48
CA ILE A 165 -5.94 -2.94 -15.38
C ILE A 165 -4.56 -2.61 -15.93
N THR A 166 -3.82 -1.78 -15.21
CA THR A 166 -2.46 -1.37 -15.59
C THR A 166 -1.47 -2.53 -15.60
N GLY A 167 -0.39 -2.35 -16.35
CA GLY A 167 0.67 -3.34 -16.48
C GLY A 167 1.54 -3.52 -15.22
N ALA A 168 2.49 -4.44 -15.30
CA ALA A 168 3.43 -4.71 -14.22
C ALA A 168 4.46 -3.59 -14.02
N ASP A 169 4.91 -2.97 -15.13
CA ASP A 169 6.01 -2.01 -15.10
C ASP A 169 5.51 -0.57 -15.04
N SER A 170 6.24 0.29 -14.32
CA SER A 170 5.90 1.70 -14.14
C SER A 170 5.94 2.54 -15.41
N SER A 171 6.63 2.09 -16.45
CA SER A 171 6.71 2.75 -17.75
C SER A 171 5.90 2.05 -18.84
N GLN A 172 5.10 1.03 -18.49
CA GLN A 172 4.35 0.26 -19.47
C GLN A 172 3.17 1.06 -20.02
N LEU A 173 3.00 1.00 -21.34
CA LEU A 173 1.83 1.49 -22.06
C LEU A 173 1.12 0.31 -22.71
N LEU A 174 -0.07 -0.02 -22.22
CA LEU A 174 -0.87 -1.13 -22.76
C LEU A 174 -1.72 -0.62 -23.92
N GLU A 175 -1.47 -1.13 -25.14
CA GLU A 175 -2.37 -0.88 -26.27
C GLU A 175 -3.70 -1.63 -26.06
N VAL A 176 -4.80 -0.90 -26.17
CA VAL A 176 -6.17 -1.43 -26.00
C VAL A 176 -6.97 -1.14 -27.25
N SER A 177 -7.51 -2.18 -27.85
CA SER A 177 -8.45 -2.07 -28.96
C SER A 177 -9.84 -1.68 -28.46
N GLY A 178 -10.43 -0.66 -29.06
CA GLY A 178 -11.79 -0.22 -28.80
C GLY A 178 -12.80 -0.96 -29.67
N THR A 179 -14.08 -0.87 -29.30
CA THR A 179 -15.20 -1.39 -30.08
C THR A 179 -16.11 -0.25 -30.51
N CYS A 180 -16.48 -0.18 -31.79
CA CYS A 180 -17.44 0.81 -32.28
C CYS A 180 -18.74 0.78 -31.48
N VAL A 181 -19.29 1.96 -31.16
CA VAL A 181 -20.64 2.07 -30.59
C VAL A 181 -21.70 1.55 -31.57
N ASN A 182 -22.92 1.32 -31.09
CA ASN A 182 -24.01 0.86 -31.95
C ASN A 182 -24.24 1.80 -33.13
N ASN A 183 -24.36 1.21 -34.33
CA ASN A 183 -24.56 1.91 -35.60
C ASN A 183 -23.37 2.79 -36.04
N SER A 184 -22.15 2.54 -35.56
CA SER A 184 -20.94 3.11 -36.13
C SER A 184 -20.06 2.05 -36.81
N LEU A 185 -19.25 2.49 -37.76
CA LEU A 185 -18.26 1.70 -38.47
C LEU A 185 -16.95 2.49 -38.42
N ALA A 186 -15.85 1.81 -38.13
CA ALA A 186 -14.53 2.42 -38.17
C ALA A 186 -13.78 1.96 -39.42
N ASP A 187 -13.11 2.90 -40.09
CA ASP A 187 -12.23 2.62 -41.23
C ASP A 187 -10.92 1.97 -40.75
N GLU A 188 -10.40 2.42 -39.60
CA GLU A 188 -9.28 1.80 -38.88
C GLU A 188 -9.71 1.33 -37.49
N LEU A 189 -9.13 0.24 -36.99
CA LEU A 189 -9.41 -0.27 -35.65
C LEU A 189 -9.05 0.81 -34.60
N PRO A 190 -10.03 1.28 -33.80
CA PRO A 190 -9.79 2.33 -32.82
C PRO A 190 -8.92 1.78 -31.68
N ARG A 191 -7.87 2.50 -31.32
CA ARG A 191 -6.89 2.08 -30.32
C ARG A 191 -6.56 3.22 -29.37
N MET A 192 -6.29 2.86 -28.12
CA MET A 192 -5.79 3.77 -27.09
C MET A 192 -4.70 3.08 -26.28
N HIS A 193 -3.89 3.87 -25.57
CA HIS A 193 -2.87 3.33 -24.68
C HIS A 193 -3.25 3.61 -23.23
N CYS A 194 -3.28 2.58 -22.39
CA CYS A 194 -3.46 2.71 -20.95
C CYS A 194 -2.10 2.82 -20.26
N SER A 195 -1.84 3.92 -19.56
CA SER A 195 -0.59 4.14 -18.81
C SER A 195 -0.56 3.42 -17.47
N ALA A 196 0.64 3.22 -16.90
CA ALA A 196 0.81 2.65 -15.57
C ALA A 196 0.15 3.49 -14.44
N GLU A 197 -0.15 4.76 -14.71
CA GLU A 197 -0.84 5.68 -13.81
C GLU A 197 -2.37 5.53 -13.88
N GLY A 198 -2.90 4.69 -14.78
CA GLY A 198 -4.34 4.51 -14.99
C GLY A 198 -4.95 5.60 -15.88
N GLU A 199 -4.14 6.25 -16.72
CA GLU A 199 -4.59 7.30 -17.63
C GLU A 199 -4.64 6.79 -19.08
N TRP A 200 -5.69 7.21 -19.80
CA TRP A 200 -5.81 6.94 -21.22
C TRP A 200 -5.01 7.96 -22.04
N LEU A 201 -4.09 7.46 -22.85
CA LEU A 201 -3.22 8.23 -23.74
C LEU A 201 -3.60 8.00 -25.20
N VAL A 202 -3.17 8.97 -26.04
CA VAL A 202 -3.26 9.08 -27.51
C VAL A 202 -4.29 8.15 -28.18
N PRO A 203 -5.47 8.68 -28.58
CA PRO A 203 -6.37 7.95 -29.47
C PRO A 203 -5.74 7.86 -30.86
N ILE A 204 -5.67 6.65 -31.40
CA ILE A 204 -5.29 6.37 -32.79
C ILE A 204 -6.48 5.65 -33.43
N GLY A 205 -7.01 6.20 -34.52
CA GLY A 205 -8.25 5.74 -35.16
C GLY A 205 -9.42 6.70 -34.95
#